data_AF-A0A3D3BCI1-F1
#
_entry.id   AF-A0A3D3BCI1-F1
#
_cell.length_a   1.000
_cell.length_b   1.000
_cell.length_c   1.000
_cell.angle_alpha   90.00
_cell.angle_beta   90.00
_cell.angle_gamma   90.00
#
_symmetry.space_group_name_H-M   'P 1'
#
loop_
_entity.id
_entity.type
_entity.pdbx_description
1 polymer ?
#
loop_
_entity_poly.entity_id
_entity_poly.type
_entity_poly.pdbx_seq_one_letter_code
_entity_poly.pdbx_strand_id
1 'polypeptide(L)'
;IVTASITIWLSVPTCERVSLHVEEAARVDGLGPYATFFRIALPIARFQVFGAIAFSFVLVWNEFLLAMMLTTSKGKTLPIIASEMSQLGMNVPWGILNAAVVLLSLPPLILLGVLAGGLNAAFSKKSDQG
;
A
#
# COMPACT_ATOMS: atom_id res chain seq x y z
N ILE A 1 -7.73 -12.04 -7.45
CA ILE A 1 -9.20 -11.72 -7.47
C ILE A 1 -9.68 -11.32 -6.09
N VAL A 2 -9.38 -12.10 -5.04
CA VAL A 2 -9.69 -11.78 -3.63
C VAL A 2 -9.11 -10.41 -3.20
N THR A 3 -7.91 -10.11 -3.67
CA THR A 3 -7.15 -8.86 -3.52
C THR A 3 -7.93 -7.62 -3.93
N ALA A 4 -8.46 -7.62 -5.16
CA ALA A 4 -9.18 -6.47 -5.72
C ALA A 4 -10.53 -6.27 -5.01
N SER A 5 -11.20 -7.36 -4.65
CA SER A 5 -12.46 -7.31 -3.89
C SER A 5 -12.29 -6.70 -2.51
N ILE A 6 -11.22 -7.05 -1.78
CA ILE A 6 -10.95 -6.49 -0.44
C ILE A 6 -10.52 -5.02 -0.53
N THR A 7 -9.69 -4.66 -1.51
CA THR A 7 -9.31 -3.26 -1.73
C THR A 7 -10.52 -2.37 -2.01
N ILE A 8 -11.43 -2.80 -2.89
CA ILE A 8 -12.67 -2.07 -3.19
C ILE A 8 -13.54 -1.97 -1.94
N TRP A 9 -13.71 -3.08 -1.21
CA TRP A 9 -14.52 -3.11 0.00
C TRP A 9 -14.00 -2.17 1.11
N LEU A 10 -12.68 -2.08 1.28
CA LEU A 10 -12.08 -1.19 2.28
C LEU A 10 -12.10 0.29 1.89
N SER A 11 -12.19 0.61 0.60
CA SER A 11 -12.15 1.99 0.12
C SER A 11 -13.54 2.67 0.07
N VAL A 12 -14.63 1.90 0.02
CA VAL A 12 -16.01 2.42 0.10
C VAL A 12 -16.29 3.21 1.39
N PRO A 13 -16.07 2.68 2.61
CA PRO A 13 -16.38 3.41 3.85
C PRO A 13 -15.52 4.67 4.05
N THR A 14 -14.38 4.77 3.37
CA THR A 14 -13.53 5.97 3.34
C THR A 14 -14.15 7.10 2.52
N CYS A 15 -14.80 6.80 1.40
CA CYS A 15 -15.47 7.82 0.57
C CYS A 15 -16.78 8.32 1.19
N GLU A 16 -17.54 7.45 1.85
CA GLU A 16 -18.84 7.81 2.42
C GLU A 16 -18.75 8.82 3.57
N ARG A 17 -17.71 8.73 4.42
CA ARG A 17 -17.59 9.61 5.60
C ARG A 17 -17.17 11.04 5.29
N VAL A 18 -16.52 11.27 4.15
CA VAL A 18 -16.00 12.59 3.75
C VAL A 18 -16.96 13.34 2.83
N SER A 19 -17.76 12.64 2.03
CA SER A 19 -18.46 13.24 0.88
C SER A 19 -19.59 14.21 1.26
N LEU A 20 -20.51 13.82 2.15
CA LEU A 20 -21.76 14.58 2.33
C LEU A 20 -21.53 16.01 2.85
N HIS A 21 -20.78 16.16 3.94
CA HIS A 21 -20.54 17.46 4.57
C HIS A 21 -19.62 18.36 3.74
N VAL A 22 -18.67 17.78 3.00
CA VAL A 22 -17.73 18.52 2.15
C VAL A 22 -18.43 19.06 0.90
N GLU A 23 -19.38 18.32 0.34
CA GLU A 23 -20.12 18.73 -0.84
C GLU A 23 -21.15 19.84 -0.53
N GLU A 24 -21.80 19.78 0.64
CA GLU A 24 -22.68 20.85 1.12
C GLU A 24 -21.93 22.15 1.39
N ALA A 25 -20.78 22.10 2.07
CA ALA A 25 -19.96 23.27 2.34
C ALA A 25 -19.40 23.91 1.05
N ALA A 26 -18.93 23.09 0.11
CA ALA A 26 -18.39 23.60 -1.15
C ALA A 26 -19.46 24.20 -2.07
N ARG A 27 -20.72 23.74 -1.98
CA ARG A 27 -21.86 24.34 -2.68
C ARG A 27 -22.19 25.73 -2.13
N VAL A 28 -22.06 25.93 -0.82
CA VAL A 28 -22.21 27.26 -0.18
C VAL A 28 -21.09 28.20 -0.63
N ASP A 29 -19.88 27.69 -0.83
CA ASP A 29 -18.70 28.44 -1.32
C ASP A 29 -18.68 28.64 -2.86
N GLY A 30 -19.69 28.16 -3.60
CA GLY A 30 -19.80 28.32 -5.05
C GLY A 30 -18.76 27.56 -5.88
N LEU A 31 -18.08 26.56 -5.28
CA LEU A 31 -17.07 25.76 -5.96
C LEU A 31 -17.72 24.68 -6.84
N GLY A 32 -17.20 24.52 -8.06
CA GLY A 32 -17.59 23.44 -8.97
C GLY A 32 -17.12 22.06 -8.47
N PRO A 33 -17.78 20.95 -8.89
CA PRO A 33 -17.55 19.61 -8.35
C PRO A 33 -16.09 19.11 -8.48
N TYR A 34 -15.43 19.43 -9.59
CA TYR A 34 -14.01 19.08 -9.78
C TYR A 34 -13.09 19.86 -8.83
N ALA A 35 -13.38 21.14 -8.59
CA ALA A 35 -12.62 21.95 -7.65
C ALA A 35 -12.81 21.45 -6.22
N THR A 36 -14.04 21.12 -5.83
CA THR A 36 -14.37 20.51 -4.53
C THR A 36 -13.60 19.22 -4.30
N PHE A 37 -13.55 18.35 -5.31
CA PHE A 37 -12.84 17.07 -5.20
C PHE A 37 -11.33 17.27 -4.97
N PHE A 38 -10.65 18.01 -5.86
CA PHE A 38 -9.19 18.13 -5.80
C PHE A 38 -8.68 19.08 -4.71
N ARG A 39 -9.41 20.16 -4.37
CA ARG A 39 -8.98 21.13 -3.36
C ARG A 39 -9.44 20.83 -1.95
N ILE A 40 -10.54 20.11 -1.78
CA ILE A 40 -11.15 19.93 -0.45
C ILE A 40 -11.19 18.44 -0.08
N ALA A 41 -11.90 17.62 -0.85
CA ALA A 41 -12.10 16.22 -0.50
C ALA A 41 -10.78 15.43 -0.49
N LEU A 42 -9.95 15.56 -1.53
CA LEU A 42 -8.69 14.85 -1.68
C LEU A 42 -7.66 15.16 -0.57
N PRO A 43 -7.36 16.42 -0.22
CA PRO A 43 -6.44 16.73 0.87
C PRO A 43 -6.98 16.37 2.26
N ILE A 44 -8.28 16.36 2.48
CA ILE A 44 -8.88 15.88 3.75
C ILE A 44 -8.78 14.36 3.83
N ALA A 45 -9.06 13.66 2.73
CA ALA A 45 -9.00 12.21 2.66
C ALA A 45 -7.57 11.66 2.51
N ARG A 46 -6.54 12.51 2.35
CA ARG A 46 -5.15 12.11 2.06
C ARG A 46 -4.63 11.01 2.98
N PHE A 47 -4.91 11.09 4.28
CA PHE A 47 -4.46 10.09 5.26
C PHE A 47 -5.10 8.71 4.99
N GLN A 48 -6.39 8.71 4.66
CA GLN A 48 -7.11 7.47 4.35
C GLN A 48 -6.71 6.90 2.99
N VAL A 49 -6.48 7.75 2.00
CA VAL A 49 -5.97 7.35 0.67
C VAL A 49 -4.60 6.69 0.80
N PHE A 50 -3.69 7.26 1.61
CA PHE A 50 -2.39 6.63 1.87
C PHE A 50 -2.51 5.26 2.52
N GLY A 51 -3.40 5.09 3.50
CA GLY A 51 -3.69 3.80 4.12
C GLY A 51 -4.21 2.78 3.11
N ALA A 52 -5.15 3.18 2.25
CA ALA A 52 -5.70 2.31 1.21
C ALA A 52 -4.65 1.89 0.17
N ILE A 53 -3.76 2.80 -0.25
CA ILE A 53 -2.65 2.50 -1.17
C ILE A 53 -1.67 1.52 -0.54
N ALA A 54 -1.23 1.76 0.70
CA ALA A 54 -0.31 0.89 1.40
C ALA A 54 -0.87 -0.53 1.57
N PHE A 55 -2.12 -0.64 2.01
CA PHE A 55 -2.80 -1.92 2.20
C PHE A 55 -2.97 -2.68 0.88
N SER A 56 -3.42 -2.00 -0.17
CA SER A 56 -3.59 -2.60 -1.50
C SER A 56 -2.25 -3.07 -2.08
N PHE A 57 -1.17 -2.32 -1.85
CA PHE A 57 0.16 -2.71 -2.28
C PHE A 57 0.62 -4.01 -1.62
N VAL A 58 0.46 -4.15 -0.30
CA VAL A 58 0.83 -5.38 0.43
C VAL A 58 0.07 -6.58 -0.13
N LEU A 59 -1.22 -6.41 -0.40
CA LEU A 59 -2.04 -7.48 -0.95
C LEU A 59 -1.60 -7.89 -2.37
N VAL A 60 -1.35 -6.93 -3.26
CA VAL A 60 -0.84 -7.21 -4.62
C VAL A 60 0.56 -7.82 -4.58
N TRP A 61 1.41 -7.35 -3.67
CA TRP A 61 2.77 -7.87 -3.50
C TRP A 61 2.77 -9.36 -3.13
N ASN A 62 1.89 -9.77 -2.21
CA ASN A 62 1.74 -11.18 -1.83
C ASN A 62 1.28 -12.05 -3.01
N GLU A 63 0.31 -11.60 -3.79
CA GLU A 63 -0.20 -12.31 -4.97
C GLU A 63 0.86 -12.39 -6.08
N PHE A 64 1.66 -11.34 -6.25
CA PHE A 64 2.76 -11.32 -7.20
C PHE A 64 3.84 -12.35 -6.85
N LEU A 65 4.21 -12.47 -5.57
CA LEU A 65 5.16 -13.51 -5.11
C LEU A 65 4.61 -14.92 -5.36
N LEU A 66 3.33 -15.14 -5.05
CA LEU A 66 2.65 -16.41 -5.30
C LEU A 66 2.60 -16.74 -6.81
N ALA A 67 2.28 -15.77 -7.66
CA ALA A 67 2.29 -15.93 -9.11
C ALA A 67 3.70 -16.22 -9.65
N MET A 68 4.73 -15.54 -9.13
CA MET A 68 6.14 -15.80 -9.49
C MET A 68 6.60 -17.20 -9.06
N MET A 69 6.12 -17.70 -7.92
CA MET A 69 6.36 -19.07 -7.50
C MET A 69 5.76 -20.09 -8.48
N LEU A 70 4.52 -19.85 -8.92
CA LEU A 70 3.77 -20.76 -9.79
C LEU A 70 4.22 -20.74 -11.27
N THR A 71 4.70 -19.59 -11.77
CA THR A 71 5.03 -19.39 -13.20
C THR A 71 6.41 -19.92 -13.56
N THR A 72 7.28 -20.10 -12.58
CA THR A 72 8.69 -20.37 -12.82
C THR A 72 8.97 -21.87 -12.97
N SER A 73 8.95 -22.36 -14.21
CA SER A 73 9.44 -23.70 -14.57
C SER A 73 10.95 -23.71 -14.92
N LYS A 74 11.58 -22.55 -15.20
CA LYS A 74 12.99 -22.48 -15.68
C LYS A 74 13.91 -21.45 -15.01
N GLY A 75 13.41 -20.52 -14.21
CA GLY A 75 14.22 -19.44 -13.60
C GLY A 75 13.92 -19.24 -12.12
N LYS A 76 14.34 -20.18 -11.26
CA LYS A 76 13.96 -20.25 -9.84
C LYS A 76 14.04 -18.88 -9.18
N THR A 77 12.89 -18.37 -8.73
CA THR A 77 12.80 -17.09 -8.04
C THR A 77 13.28 -17.26 -6.59
N LEU A 78 13.80 -16.18 -5.98
CA LEU A 78 14.30 -16.19 -4.60
C LEU A 78 13.38 -16.91 -3.59
N PRO A 79 12.04 -16.76 -3.64
CA PRO A 79 11.14 -17.47 -2.72
C PRO A 79 11.10 -18.99 -2.93
N ILE A 80 11.21 -19.47 -4.18
CA ILE A 80 11.24 -20.90 -4.51
C ILE A 80 12.54 -21.51 -4.01
N ILE A 81 13.68 -20.86 -4.27
CA ILE A 81 14.99 -21.31 -3.81
C ILE A 81 15.00 -21.40 -2.28
N ALA A 82 14.48 -20.37 -1.59
CA ALA A 82 14.36 -20.38 -0.14
C ALA A 82 13.48 -21.55 0.38
N SER A 83 12.37 -21.84 -0.29
CA SER A 83 11.47 -22.96 0.05
C SER A 83 12.14 -24.33 -0.16
N GLU A 84 12.84 -24.53 -1.27
CA GLU A 84 13.59 -25.77 -1.55
C GLU A 84 14.75 -25.95 -0.56
N MET A 85 15.49 -24.87 -0.27
CA MET A 85 16.59 -24.87 0.68
C MET A 85 16.13 -25.21 2.10
N SER A 86 14.92 -24.78 2.49
CA SER A 86 14.29 -25.09 3.78
C SER A 86 13.97 -26.59 3.95
N GLN A 87 13.79 -27.33 2.86
CA GLN A 87 13.46 -28.75 2.88
C GLN A 87 14.69 -29.68 2.99
N LEU A 88 15.92 -29.13 2.99
CA LEU A 88 17.17 -29.90 3.06
C LEU A 88 17.54 -30.40 4.47
N GLY A 89 16.67 -30.27 5.47
CA GLY A 89 16.91 -30.79 6.83
C GLY A 89 18.09 -30.13 7.55
N MET A 90 19.13 -30.88 7.95
CA MET A 90 20.29 -30.33 8.66
C MET A 90 21.23 -29.47 7.80
N ASN A 91 21.09 -29.49 6.47
CA ASN A 91 21.93 -28.71 5.55
C ASN A 91 21.25 -27.44 5.03
N VAL A 92 20.19 -26.97 5.70
CA VAL A 92 19.51 -25.72 5.33
C VAL A 92 20.48 -24.54 5.48
N PRO A 93 20.84 -23.82 4.40
CA PRO A 93 21.68 -22.65 4.50
C PRO A 93 20.86 -21.45 5.00
N TRP A 94 20.67 -21.38 6.32
CA TRP A 94 19.91 -20.33 7.01
C TRP A 94 20.36 -18.91 6.64
N GLY A 95 21.66 -18.71 6.35
CA GLY A 95 22.17 -17.41 5.90
C GLY A 95 21.58 -16.95 4.56
N ILE A 96 21.49 -17.85 3.58
CA ILE A 96 20.91 -17.55 2.27
C ILE A 96 19.40 -17.33 2.39
N LEU A 97 18.74 -18.15 3.21
CA LEU A 97 17.30 -18.07 3.47
C LEU A 97 16.92 -16.72 4.12
N ASN A 98 17.63 -16.32 5.16
CA ASN A 98 17.42 -15.04 5.83
C ASN A 98 17.75 -13.86 4.91
N ALA A 99 18.82 -13.94 4.12
CA ALA A 99 19.14 -12.90 3.13
C ALA A 99 18.03 -12.75 2.07
N ALA A 100 17.45 -13.86 1.60
CA ALA A 100 16.32 -13.84 0.67
C ALA A 100 15.07 -13.18 1.30
N VAL A 101 14.76 -13.49 2.57
CA VAL A 101 13.63 -12.88 3.30
C VAL A 101 13.83 -11.36 3.46
N VAL A 102 15.04 -10.92 3.80
CA VAL A 102 15.37 -9.49 3.89
C VAL A 102 15.16 -8.82 2.53
N LEU A 103 15.70 -9.40 1.46
CA LEU A 103 15.57 -8.85 0.11
C LEU A 103 14.11 -8.78 -0.37
N LEU A 104 13.29 -9.78 -0.03
CA LEU A 104 11.86 -9.83 -0.33
C LEU A 104 11.03 -8.80 0.45
N SER A 105 11.48 -8.37 1.63
CA SER A 105 10.80 -7.37 2.45
C SER A 105 11.17 -5.93 2.10
N LEU A 106 12.25 -5.69 1.34
CA LEU A 106 12.67 -4.33 0.97
C LEU A 106 11.61 -3.54 0.18
N PRO A 107 10.96 -4.08 -0.88
CA PRO A 107 10.01 -3.29 -1.67
C PRO A 107 8.80 -2.74 -0.88
N PRO A 108 8.10 -3.54 -0.05
CA PRO A 108 7.03 -3.01 0.79
C PRO A 108 7.55 -2.03 1.86
N LEU A 109 8.74 -2.24 2.41
CA LEU A 109 9.36 -1.32 3.38
C LEU A 109 9.70 0.03 2.74
N ILE A 110 10.28 0.05 1.54
CA ILE A 110 10.61 1.28 0.82
C ILE A 110 9.32 2.06 0.51
N LEU A 111 8.29 1.37 0.00
CA LEU A 111 7.01 2.02 -0.30
C LEU A 111 6.37 2.62 0.96
N LEU A 112 6.31 1.85 2.05
CA LEU A 112 5.82 2.36 3.34
C LEU A 112 6.64 3.54 3.84
N GLY A 113 7.96 3.50 3.73
CA GLY A 113 8.85 4.59 4.11
C GLY A 113 8.60 5.87 3.32
N VAL A 114 8.42 5.77 2.00
CA VAL A 114 8.09 6.90 1.13
C VAL A 114 6.72 7.49 1.47
N LEU A 115 5.70 6.65 1.67
CA LEU A 115 4.36 7.10 2.04
C LEU A 115 4.34 7.75 3.43
N ALA A 116 5.02 7.16 4.41
CA ALA A 116 5.16 7.71 5.76
C ALA A 116 5.94 9.03 5.77
N GLY A 117 7.01 9.13 4.97
CA GLY A 117 7.77 10.36 4.79
C GLY A 117 6.92 11.49 4.19
N GLY A 118 6.10 11.17 3.18
CA GLY A 118 5.15 12.12 2.59
C GLY A 118 4.08 12.60 3.59
N LEU A 119 3.57 11.68 4.43
CA LEU A 119 2.67 12.01 5.53
C LEU A 119 3.32 12.92 6.58
N ASN A 120 4.53 12.60 7.02
CA ASN A 120 5.26 13.40 8.01
C ASN A 120 5.55 14.82 7.52
N ALA A 121 5.98 14.98 6.26
CA ALA A 121 6.14 16.30 5.65
C ALA A 121 4.81 17.08 5.60
N ALA A 122 3.71 16.39 5.34
CA ALA A 122 2.37 16.99 5.29
C ALA A 122 1.81 17.39 6.67
N PHE A 123 2.29 16.79 7.76
CA PHE A 123 1.99 17.19 9.14
C PHE A 123 2.90 18.30 9.66
N SER A 124 4.20 18.24 9.36
CA SER A 124 5.17 19.28 9.75
C SER A 124 4.78 20.66 9.21
N LYS A 125 4.31 20.74 7.95
CA LYS A 125 3.86 21.99 7.33
C LYS A 125 2.60 22.61 7.96
N LYS A 126 1.81 21.81 8.69
CA LYS A 126 0.59 22.27 9.39
C LYS A 126 0.89 22.78 10.81
N SER A 127 1.95 22.26 11.44
CA SER A 127 2.38 22.70 12.79
C SER A 127 3.07 24.06 12.79
N ASP A 128 3.64 24.48 11.65
CA ASP A 128 4.39 25.73 11.50
C ASP A 128 3.49 26.94 11.15
N GLN A 129 2.18 26.72 11.02
CA GLN A 129 1.16 27.75 10.72
C GLN A 129 0.21 28.03 11.90
N GLY A 130 0.54 27.55 13.10
CA GLY A 130 -0.21 27.79 14.34
C GLY A 130 0.40 28.89 15.18
#